data_AF-A0A950JGR3-F1
#
_entry.id   AF-A0A950JGR3-F1
#
_cell.length_a   1.000
_cell.length_b   1.000
_cell.length_c   1.000
_cell.angle_alpha   90.00
_cell.angle_beta   90.00
_cell.angle_gamma   90.00
#
_symmetry.space_group_name_H-M   'P 1'
#
loop_
_entity.id
_entity.type
_entity.pdbx_description
1 polymer ?
#
loop_
_entity_poly.entity_id
_entity_poly.type
_entity_poly.pdbx_seq_one_letter_code
_entity_poly.pdbx_strand_id
1 'polypeptide(L)'
;IDHYETVRIAKDGRRIDVSLCVSPLRDKTGRVIGASKIARDITERKQAEMLQRLLVQELNHRVKNTLATIQAIANQSMRRAKSPAEFVKGFSGRVQALARTHDLLTQTRLQGAEIMDLVRDQVLLGGADDRRVEISGPTLMLDAQGAMNLALVVHELATNARKYGALSGPDGRLSVTWETRSNAERKLVLEWRESTGRNIAVPQERGFGTTLIEQTLKAHGGGASIRYGADGMSGTFTLPLPEQLQPRLGLAVMAPQADAASLLRRLDDKQSLTGKRVIVIEDEPLVAMDLESCLSSAGCEVVGTAGTVRDAKILCAEAACDAALIDVNLAGQPVDELAATLTKRNIPFAFVTGYGREALPQGFRDALVVGKPFEETALIATVELLVYQSASVLPLRRRQT
;
A
#
# COMPACT_ATOMS: atom_id res chain seq x y z
N ILE A 1 -21.16 9.25 -42.63
CA ILE A 1 -21.57 7.84 -42.49
C ILE A 1 -21.51 7.55 -41.02
N ASP A 2 -22.66 7.30 -40.40
CA ASP A 2 -22.71 7.08 -38.96
C ASP A 2 -22.34 5.63 -38.65
N HIS A 3 -21.43 5.49 -37.70
CA HIS A 3 -20.96 4.21 -37.20
C HIS A 3 -21.62 3.93 -35.87
N TYR A 4 -22.25 2.76 -35.74
CA TYR A 4 -22.89 2.31 -34.52
C TYR A 4 -22.18 1.08 -34.00
N GLU A 5 -21.71 1.12 -32.75
CA GLU A 5 -21.11 -0.04 -32.11
C GLU A 5 -22.17 -0.88 -31.41
N THR A 6 -22.10 -2.21 -31.56
CA THR A 6 -23.04 -3.13 -30.93
C THR A 6 -22.39 -4.50 -30.72
N VAL A 7 -22.98 -5.33 -29.86
CA VAL A 7 -22.55 -6.72 -29.65
C VAL A 7 -23.40 -7.65 -30.50
N ARG A 8 -22.77 -8.60 -31.20
CA ARG A 8 -23.43 -9.69 -31.93
C ARG A 8 -23.00 -11.04 -31.39
N ILE A 9 -23.78 -12.07 -31.68
CA ILE A 9 -23.49 -13.46 -31.30
C ILE A 9 -23.17 -14.20 -32.60
N ALA A 10 -21.98 -14.81 -32.66
CA ALA A 10 -21.57 -15.67 -33.76
C ALA A 10 -22.27 -17.04 -33.68
N LYS A 11 -22.23 -17.83 -34.77
CA LYS A 11 -22.91 -19.13 -34.85
C LYS A 11 -22.41 -20.14 -33.80
N ASP A 12 -21.18 -19.97 -33.34
CA ASP A 12 -20.52 -20.74 -32.28
C ASP A 12 -20.92 -20.27 -30.85
N GLY A 13 -21.78 -19.25 -30.73
CA GLY A 13 -22.22 -18.68 -29.45
C GLY A 13 -21.32 -17.57 -28.90
N ARG A 14 -20.18 -17.27 -29.54
CA ARG A 14 -19.24 -16.24 -29.08
C ARG A 14 -19.81 -14.85 -29.30
N ARG A 15 -19.61 -13.97 -28.31
CA ARG A 15 -19.93 -12.53 -28.44
C ARG A 15 -18.82 -11.82 -29.20
N ILE A 16 -19.19 -10.98 -30.17
CA ILE A 16 -18.27 -10.15 -30.95
C ILE A 16 -18.74 -8.70 -30.91
N ASP A 17 -17.81 -7.78 -30.71
CA ASP A 17 -18.07 -6.35 -30.83
C ASP A 17 -18.01 -5.96 -32.31
N VAL A 18 -19.02 -5.24 -32.80
CA VAL A 18 -19.15 -4.91 -34.21
C VAL A 18 -19.40 -3.42 -34.39
N SER A 19 -18.61 -2.77 -35.24
CA SER A 19 -18.91 -1.44 -35.78
C SER A 19 -19.77 -1.60 -37.04
N LEU A 20 -20.97 -1.03 -37.00
CA LEU A 20 -21.96 -1.10 -38.05
C LEU A 20 -22.09 0.23 -38.78
N CYS A 21 -22.00 0.17 -40.10
CA CYS A 21 -22.45 1.23 -40.99
C CYS A 21 -23.63 0.71 -41.79
N VAL A 22 -24.75 1.43 -41.78
CA VAL A 22 -25.95 1.12 -42.57
C VAL A 22 -26.29 2.34 -43.42
N SER A 23 -26.39 2.14 -44.73
CA SER A 23 -26.74 3.21 -45.68
C SER A 23 -27.97 2.80 -46.51
N PRO A 24 -28.99 3.66 -46.63
CA PRO A 24 -30.16 3.36 -47.45
C PRO A 24 -29.81 3.36 -48.94
N LEU A 25 -30.25 2.33 -49.66
CA LEU A 25 -30.21 2.30 -51.11
C LEU A 25 -31.48 2.96 -51.63
N ARG A 26 -31.34 3.96 -52.51
CA ARG A 26 -32.46 4.72 -53.08
C ARG A 26 -32.55 4.47 -54.57
N ASP A 27 -33.77 4.40 -55.09
CA ASP A 27 -34.00 4.42 -56.53
C ASP A 27 -33.86 5.84 -57.10
N LYS A 28 -34.03 5.97 -58.42
CA LYS A 28 -33.98 7.25 -59.16
C LYS A 28 -35.03 8.29 -58.73
N THR A 29 -36.03 7.90 -57.95
CA THR A 29 -37.06 8.81 -57.40
C THR A 29 -36.79 9.20 -55.94
N GLY A 30 -35.69 8.71 -55.36
CA GLY A 30 -35.30 8.97 -53.97
C GLY A 30 -35.96 8.05 -52.95
N ARG A 31 -36.84 7.13 -53.38
CA ARG A 31 -37.49 6.14 -52.51
C ARG A 31 -36.48 5.10 -52.05
N VAL A 32 -36.50 4.77 -50.75
CA VAL A 32 -35.63 3.73 -50.17
C VAL A 32 -36.12 2.37 -50.66
N ILE A 33 -35.24 1.63 -51.34
CA ILE A 33 -35.51 0.30 -51.91
C ILE A 33 -34.69 -0.81 -51.21
N GLY A 34 -33.78 -0.44 -50.31
CA GLY A 34 -32.98 -1.40 -49.55
C GLY A 34 -32.01 -0.74 -48.60
N ALA A 35 -31.12 -1.54 -48.02
CA ALA A 35 -30.02 -1.07 -47.17
C ALA A 35 -28.74 -1.82 -47.52
N SER A 36 -27.62 -1.09 -47.59
CA SER A 36 -26.28 -1.66 -47.61
C SER A 36 -25.71 -1.59 -46.20
N LYS A 37 -25.16 -2.71 -45.72
CA LYS A 37 -24.63 -2.85 -44.36
C LYS A 37 -23.20 -3.38 -44.40
N ILE A 38 -22.31 -2.68 -43.71
CA ILE A 38 -20.96 -3.13 -43.44
C ILE A 38 -20.85 -3.39 -41.93
N ALA A 39 -20.40 -4.59 -41.57
CA ALA A 39 -20.15 -5.01 -40.21
C ALA A 39 -18.66 -5.31 -40.06
N ARG A 40 -17.95 -4.51 -39.26
CA ARG A 40 -16.54 -4.71 -38.96
C ARG A 40 -16.41 -5.27 -37.55
N ASP A 41 -15.80 -6.44 -37.39
CA ASP A 41 -15.41 -6.95 -36.09
C ASP A 41 -14.37 -6.00 -35.47
N ILE A 42 -14.66 -5.52 -34.27
CA ILE A 42 -13.82 -4.60 -33.49
C ILE A 42 -13.47 -5.21 -32.13
N THR A 43 -13.68 -6.52 -31.95
CA THR A 43 -13.45 -7.23 -30.69
C THR A 43 -12.01 -7.05 -30.20
N GLU A 44 -11.02 -7.28 -31.07
CA GLU A 44 -9.59 -7.10 -30.72
C GLU A 44 -9.29 -5.65 -30.32
N ARG A 45 -9.85 -4.67 -31.04
CA ARG A 45 -9.68 -3.25 -30.70
C ARG A 45 -10.30 -2.93 -29.34
N LYS A 46 -11.52 -3.40 -29.06
CA LYS A 46 -12.20 -3.20 -27.78
C LYS A 46 -11.45 -3.86 -26.62
N GLN A 47 -10.90 -5.06 -26.84
CA GLN A 47 -10.06 -5.75 -25.87
C GLN A 47 -8.75 -5.00 -25.60
N ALA A 48 -8.08 -4.50 -26.64
CA ALA A 48 -6.87 -3.69 -26.50
C ALA A 48 -7.14 -2.37 -25.77
N GLU A 49 -8.24 -1.67 -26.10
CA GLU A 49 -8.68 -0.46 -25.41
C GLU A 49 -8.99 -0.73 -23.92
N MET A 50 -9.65 -1.85 -23.63
CA MET A 50 -9.93 -2.25 -22.25
C MET A 50 -8.64 -2.53 -21.48
N LEU A 51 -7.73 -3.33 -22.05
CA LEU A 51 -6.45 -3.64 -21.43
C LEU A 51 -5.60 -2.38 -21.20
N GLN A 52 -5.54 -1.48 -22.19
CA GLN A 52 -4.81 -0.23 -22.05
C GLN A 52 -5.37 0.63 -20.92
N ARG A 53 -6.71 0.73 -20.79
CA ARG A 53 -7.34 1.45 -19.69
C ARG A 53 -7.00 0.86 -18.33
N LEU A 54 -7.04 -0.48 -18.21
CA LEU A 54 -6.69 -1.18 -16.98
C LEU A 54 -5.23 -0.92 -16.57
N LEU A 55 -4.29 -0.98 -17.53
CA LEU A 55 -2.88 -0.73 -17.27
C LEU A 55 -2.62 0.71 -16.81
N VAL A 56 -3.24 1.70 -17.46
CA VAL A 56 -3.12 3.12 -17.05
C VAL A 56 -3.68 3.35 -15.65
N GLN A 57 -4.79 2.68 -15.30
CA GLN A 57 -5.38 2.79 -13.97
C GLN A 57 -4.52 2.15 -12.88
N GLU A 58 -3.98 0.95 -13.12
CA GLU A 58 -3.04 0.29 -12.20
C GLU A 58 -1.78 1.15 -12.00
N LEU A 59 -1.26 1.73 -13.08
CA LEU A 59 -0.13 2.66 -13.00
C LEU A 59 -0.47 3.88 -12.14
N ASN A 60 -1.61 4.54 -12.39
CA ASN A 60 -2.05 5.69 -11.62
C ASN A 60 -2.24 5.35 -10.14
N HIS A 61 -2.77 4.17 -9.84
CA HIS A 61 -2.89 3.67 -8.48
C HIS A 61 -1.52 3.51 -7.82
N ARG A 62 -0.60 2.82 -8.49
CA ARG A 62 0.77 2.62 -7.98
C ARG A 62 1.49 3.95 -7.74
N VAL A 63 1.29 4.93 -8.63
CA VAL A 63 1.81 6.29 -8.46
C VAL A 63 1.22 6.94 -7.21
N LYS A 64 -0.10 6.86 -6.99
CA LYS A 64 -0.76 7.44 -5.81
C LYS A 64 -0.29 6.80 -4.51
N ASN A 65 -0.12 5.48 -4.46
CA ASN A 65 0.41 4.78 -3.28
C ASN A 65 1.86 5.21 -3.00
N THR A 66 2.68 5.34 -4.04
CA THR A 66 4.05 5.87 -3.91
C THR A 66 4.04 7.30 -3.37
N LEU A 67 3.15 8.17 -3.88
CA LEU A 67 3.01 9.54 -3.39
C LEU A 67 2.53 9.59 -1.93
N ALA A 68 1.61 8.72 -1.53
CA ALA A 68 1.16 8.61 -0.14
C ALA A 68 2.29 8.14 0.79
N THR A 69 3.11 7.19 0.33
CA THR A 69 4.31 6.76 1.06
C THR A 69 5.32 7.90 1.20
N ILE A 70 5.56 8.69 0.14
CA ILE A 70 6.43 9.87 0.20
C ILE A 70 5.87 10.92 1.16
N GLN A 71 4.56 11.18 1.12
CA GLN A 71 3.88 12.09 2.04
C GLN A 71 4.06 11.64 3.49
N ALA A 72 3.84 10.35 3.77
CA ALA A 72 4.04 9.79 5.10
C ALA A 72 5.49 9.96 5.58
N ILE A 73 6.48 9.75 4.71
CA ILE A 73 7.89 10.02 5.02
C ILE A 73 8.11 11.49 5.36
N ALA A 74 7.51 12.42 4.60
CA ALA A 74 7.64 13.85 4.86
C ALA A 74 7.04 14.21 6.23
N ASN A 75 5.80 13.79 6.50
CA ASN A 75 5.09 14.06 7.75
C ASN A 75 5.84 13.51 8.97
N GLN A 76 6.31 12.27 8.88
CA GLN A 76 7.08 11.64 9.94
C GLN A 76 8.44 12.31 10.17
N SER A 77 9.13 12.71 9.09
CA SER A 77 10.39 13.45 9.19
C SER A 77 10.21 14.81 9.84
N MET A 78 9.15 15.54 9.48
CA MET A 78 8.83 16.86 10.02
C MET A 78 8.61 16.82 11.53
N ARG A 79 7.81 15.85 12.02
CA ARG A 79 7.43 15.76 13.45
C ARG A 79 8.61 15.57 14.40
N ARG A 80 9.75 15.06 13.91
CA ARG A 80 10.91 14.70 14.75
C ARG A 80 12.15 15.54 14.49
N ALA A 81 12.23 16.22 13.35
CA ALA A 81 13.38 17.04 13.01
C ALA A 81 13.53 18.22 13.99
N LYS A 82 14.71 18.38 14.58
CA LYS A 82 15.03 19.51 15.46
C LYS A 82 15.40 20.77 14.67
N SER A 83 15.62 20.62 13.37
CA SER A 83 15.96 21.72 12.46
C SER A 83 15.56 21.41 11.02
N PRO A 84 15.38 22.43 10.15
CA PRO A 84 15.15 22.24 8.72
C PRO A 84 16.23 21.40 8.04
N ALA A 85 17.50 21.56 8.45
CA ALA A 85 18.61 20.80 7.88
C ALA A 85 18.52 19.30 8.24
N GLU A 86 18.12 18.97 9.47
CA GLU A 86 17.89 17.59 9.88
C GLU A 86 16.70 16.96 9.14
N PHE A 87 15.62 17.74 8.94
CA PHE A 87 14.47 17.32 8.13
C PHE A 87 14.91 16.95 6.71
N VAL A 88 15.58 17.86 5.99
CA VAL A 88 16.02 17.63 4.60
C VAL A 88 16.90 16.38 4.53
N LYS A 89 17.87 16.24 5.45
CA LYS A 89 18.77 15.08 5.47
C LYS A 89 18.02 13.75 5.68
N GLY A 90 17.07 13.71 6.63
CA GLY A 90 16.29 12.51 6.93
C GLY A 90 15.30 12.15 5.81
N PHE A 91 14.55 13.14 5.34
CA PHE A 91 13.58 12.99 4.26
C PHE A 91 14.25 12.54 2.96
N SER A 92 15.27 13.26 2.49
CA SER A 92 15.96 12.93 1.24
C SER A 92 16.66 11.57 1.32
N GLY A 93 17.21 11.19 2.47
CA GLY A 93 17.83 9.87 2.66
C GLY A 93 16.85 8.72 2.39
N ARG A 94 15.64 8.79 2.95
CA ARG A 94 14.62 7.75 2.78
C ARG A 94 14.00 7.75 1.38
N VAL A 95 13.77 8.92 0.79
CA VAL A 95 13.31 9.01 -0.61
C VAL A 95 14.33 8.37 -1.56
N GLN A 96 15.62 8.62 -1.35
CA GLN A 96 16.66 7.99 -2.17
C GLN A 96 16.76 6.47 -1.93
N ALA A 97 16.52 5.99 -0.71
CA ALA A 97 16.46 4.57 -0.41
C ALA A 97 15.37 3.88 -1.26
N LEU A 98 14.16 4.43 -1.25
CA LEU A 98 13.04 3.93 -2.05
C LEU A 98 13.31 4.01 -3.55
N ALA A 99 13.90 5.11 -4.03
CA ALA A 99 14.22 5.29 -5.44
C ALA A 99 15.19 4.21 -5.95
N ARG A 100 16.24 3.90 -5.18
CA ARG A 100 17.20 2.84 -5.56
C ARG A 100 16.57 1.45 -5.60
N THR A 101 15.72 1.12 -4.62
CA THR A 101 14.98 -0.15 -4.65
C THR A 101 14.01 -0.20 -5.82
N HIS A 102 13.39 0.93 -6.17
CA HIS A 102 12.56 1.01 -7.36
C HIS A 102 13.37 0.75 -8.64
N ASP A 103 14.58 1.33 -8.75
CA ASP A 103 15.48 1.07 -9.89
C ASP A 103 15.83 -0.43 -9.99
N LEU A 104 16.19 -1.08 -8.88
CA LEU A 104 16.44 -2.53 -8.83
C LEU A 104 15.22 -3.34 -9.31
N LEU A 105 14.01 -2.98 -8.86
CA LEU A 105 12.78 -3.64 -9.27
C LEU A 105 12.45 -3.42 -10.75
N THR A 106 12.79 -2.25 -11.32
CA THR A 106 12.58 -2.00 -12.76
C THR A 106 13.56 -2.78 -13.63
N GLN A 107 14.81 -2.95 -13.19
CA GLN A 107 15.83 -3.72 -13.91
C GLN A 107 15.45 -5.21 -14.02
N THR A 108 14.78 -5.76 -13.00
CA THR A 108 14.32 -7.16 -12.96
C THR A 108 12.94 -7.37 -13.58
N ARG A 109 12.43 -6.40 -14.35
CA ARG A 109 11.06 -6.43 -14.92
C ARG A 109 9.97 -6.67 -13.85
N LEU A 110 10.16 -6.12 -12.66
CA LEU A 110 9.27 -6.25 -11.50
C LEU A 110 9.10 -7.69 -10.99
N GLN A 111 10.00 -8.61 -11.34
CA GLN A 111 9.98 -9.98 -10.81
C GLN A 111 10.46 -10.08 -9.36
N GLY A 112 11.08 -9.02 -8.84
CA GLY A 112 11.57 -8.95 -7.47
C GLY A 112 12.97 -8.34 -7.36
N ALA A 113 13.51 -8.29 -6.16
CA ALA A 113 14.90 -7.89 -5.92
C ALA A 113 15.64 -9.00 -5.17
N GLU A 114 16.89 -9.23 -5.55
CA GLU A 114 17.78 -10.15 -4.86
C GLU A 114 18.26 -9.49 -3.55
N ILE A 115 18.23 -10.24 -2.44
CA ILE A 115 18.47 -9.69 -1.11
C ILE A 115 19.91 -9.20 -0.90
N MET A 116 20.92 -9.87 -1.47
CA MET A 116 22.32 -9.43 -1.38
C MET A 116 22.49 -8.06 -2.06
N ASP A 117 21.94 -7.88 -3.25
CA ASP A 117 21.99 -6.60 -3.97
C ASP A 117 21.30 -5.49 -3.18
N LEU A 118 20.12 -5.77 -2.62
CA LEU A 118 19.37 -4.83 -1.81
C LEU A 118 20.12 -4.43 -0.53
N VAL A 119 20.62 -5.40 0.23
CA VAL A 119 21.35 -5.12 1.48
C VAL A 119 22.62 -4.34 1.18
N ARG A 120 23.37 -4.75 0.14
CA ARG A 120 24.60 -4.08 -0.26
C ARG A 120 24.35 -2.62 -0.65
N ASP A 121 23.33 -2.37 -1.48
CA ASP A 121 22.97 -1.03 -1.93
C ASP A 121 22.57 -0.09 -0.78
N GLN A 122 21.80 -0.60 0.20
CA GLN A 122 21.36 0.19 1.35
C GLN A 122 22.44 0.40 2.42
N VAL A 123 23.30 -0.60 2.65
CA VAL A 123 24.39 -0.52 3.63
C VAL A 123 25.54 0.33 3.09
N LEU A 124 25.94 0.15 1.84
CA LEU A 124 27.11 0.78 1.22
C LEU A 124 26.78 2.04 0.41
N LEU A 125 25.73 2.80 0.76
CA LEU A 125 25.28 4.04 0.10
C LEU A 125 26.44 4.80 -0.59
N GLY A 126 26.56 4.65 -1.93
CA GLY A 126 27.66 5.22 -2.71
C GLY A 126 28.65 4.23 -3.34
N GLY A 127 28.44 2.92 -3.21
CA GLY A 127 29.15 1.89 -3.99
C GLY A 127 30.60 1.61 -3.57
N ALA A 128 31.02 2.08 -2.39
CA ALA A 128 32.34 1.78 -1.84
C ALA A 128 32.30 0.50 -1.02
N ASP A 129 33.22 -0.42 -1.31
CA ASP A 129 33.43 -1.64 -0.52
C ASP A 129 34.08 -1.28 0.81
N ASP A 130 33.31 -1.31 1.91
CA ASP A 130 33.84 -1.07 3.26
C ASP A 130 34.31 -2.40 3.85
N ARG A 131 35.63 -2.58 3.99
CA ARG A 131 36.25 -3.81 4.55
C ARG A 131 35.79 -4.16 5.97
N ARG A 132 35.06 -3.26 6.63
CA ARG A 132 34.49 -3.47 7.97
C ARG A 132 33.07 -4.03 7.92
N VAL A 133 32.49 -4.16 6.72
CA VAL A 133 31.15 -4.66 6.48
C VAL A 133 31.23 -6.06 5.88
N GLU A 134 30.64 -7.04 6.57
CA GLU A 134 30.46 -8.39 6.09
C GLU A 134 28.99 -8.64 5.77
N ILE A 135 28.69 -9.09 4.55
CA ILE A 135 27.33 -9.35 4.07
C ILE A 135 27.29 -10.77 3.51
N SER A 136 26.48 -11.65 4.07
CA SER A 136 26.42 -13.05 3.62
C SER A 136 25.06 -13.72 3.83
N GLY A 137 24.69 -14.63 2.93
CA GLY A 137 23.46 -15.41 3.03
C GLY A 137 23.13 -16.13 1.72
N PRO A 138 22.10 -17.00 1.72
CA PRO A 138 21.68 -17.71 0.52
C PRO A 138 21.00 -16.75 -0.47
N THR A 139 21.11 -17.06 -1.76
CA THR A 139 20.40 -16.35 -2.82
C THR A 139 18.89 -16.44 -2.59
N LEU A 140 18.25 -15.29 -2.47
CA LEU A 140 16.80 -15.19 -2.26
C LEU A 140 16.25 -13.99 -3.02
N MET A 141 15.23 -14.25 -3.83
CA MET A 141 14.44 -13.22 -4.50
C MET A 141 13.26 -12.83 -3.62
N LEU A 142 13.17 -11.54 -3.29
CA LEU A 142 12.02 -10.94 -2.65
C LEU A 142 11.06 -10.39 -3.71
N ASP A 143 9.75 -10.49 -3.48
CA ASP A 143 8.78 -9.78 -4.30
C ASP A 143 8.93 -8.26 -4.14
N ALA A 144 8.23 -7.49 -4.97
CA ALA A 144 8.33 -6.03 -4.96
C ALA A 144 8.03 -5.43 -3.56
N GLN A 145 6.99 -5.94 -2.89
CA GLN A 145 6.58 -5.45 -1.57
C GLN A 145 7.64 -5.77 -0.50
N GLY A 146 8.10 -7.02 -0.44
CA GLY A 146 9.13 -7.47 0.49
C GLY A 146 10.45 -6.74 0.28
N ALA A 147 10.82 -6.47 -0.97
CA ALA A 147 11.99 -5.66 -1.32
C ALA A 147 11.86 -4.23 -0.78
N MET A 148 10.76 -3.53 -1.05
CA MET A 148 10.57 -2.15 -0.58
C MET A 148 10.61 -2.05 0.95
N ASN A 149 9.96 -2.98 1.64
CA ASN A 149 9.96 -3.05 3.10
C ASN A 149 11.35 -3.31 3.67
N LEU A 150 12.05 -4.31 3.14
CA LEU A 150 13.39 -4.65 3.60
C LEU A 150 14.36 -3.49 3.35
N ALA A 151 14.23 -2.79 2.22
CA ALA A 151 15.07 -1.65 1.90
C ALA A 151 14.95 -0.53 2.94
N LEU A 152 13.73 -0.18 3.37
CA LEU A 152 13.52 0.80 4.44
C LEU A 152 14.13 0.33 5.77
N VAL A 153 13.91 -0.93 6.15
CA VAL A 153 14.48 -1.51 7.38
C VAL A 153 16.00 -1.44 7.37
N VAL A 154 16.63 -1.93 6.31
CA VAL A 154 18.10 -1.94 6.17
C VAL A 154 18.64 -0.51 6.07
N HIS A 155 17.92 0.41 5.41
CA HIS A 155 18.32 1.82 5.34
C HIS A 155 18.38 2.47 6.72
N GLU A 156 17.34 2.28 7.55
CA GLU A 156 17.32 2.83 8.90
C GLU A 156 18.41 2.18 9.78
N LEU A 157 18.59 0.86 9.70
CA LEU A 157 19.67 0.15 10.40
C LEU A 157 21.05 0.68 10.01
N ALA A 158 21.33 0.81 8.70
CA ALA A 158 22.59 1.33 8.20
C ALA A 158 22.81 2.80 8.60
N THR A 159 21.74 3.60 8.64
CA THR A 159 21.80 4.99 9.11
C THR A 159 22.11 5.06 10.60
N ASN A 160 21.51 4.19 11.41
CA ASN A 160 21.83 4.08 12.84
C ASN A 160 23.28 3.63 13.06
N ALA A 161 23.75 2.63 12.32
CA ALA A 161 25.14 2.18 12.39
C ALA A 161 26.13 3.31 12.08
N ARG A 162 25.84 4.15 11.08
CA ARG A 162 26.68 5.32 10.73
C ARG A 162 26.62 6.46 11.74
N LYS A 163 25.47 6.69 12.37
CA LYS A 163 25.30 7.81 13.31
C LYS A 163 25.75 7.48 14.72
N TYR A 164 25.43 6.28 15.19
CA TYR A 164 25.51 5.91 16.61
C TYR A 164 26.22 4.58 16.86
N GLY A 165 26.49 3.81 15.81
CA GLY A 165 26.89 2.41 15.93
C GLY A 165 28.25 2.08 15.33
N ALA A 166 28.40 0.87 14.81
CA ALA A 166 29.68 0.31 14.34
C ALA A 166 30.36 1.13 13.24
N LEU A 167 29.60 1.87 12.43
CA LEU A 167 30.15 2.64 11.31
C LEU A 167 30.38 4.12 11.66
N SER A 168 30.15 4.53 12.92
CA SER A 168 30.38 5.91 13.38
C SER A 168 31.86 6.22 13.65
N GLY A 169 32.66 5.21 13.96
CA GLY A 169 34.11 5.32 14.19
C GLY A 169 34.90 4.36 13.29
N PRO A 170 36.25 4.45 13.27
CA PRO A 170 37.08 3.68 12.34
C PRO A 170 37.19 2.18 12.68
N ASP A 171 37.08 1.82 13.97
CA ASP A 171 37.39 0.45 14.44
C ASP A 171 36.18 -0.50 14.47
N GLY A 172 34.97 0.02 14.25
CA GLY A 172 33.78 -0.79 14.33
C GLY A 172 33.57 -1.68 13.10
N ARG A 173 32.85 -2.78 13.28
CA ARG A 173 32.52 -3.77 12.26
C ARG A 173 31.02 -4.05 12.21
N LEU A 174 30.50 -4.26 11.02
CA LEU A 174 29.12 -4.61 10.77
C LEU A 174 29.07 -5.98 10.09
N SER A 175 28.24 -6.88 10.61
CA SER A 175 27.91 -8.15 9.98
C SER A 175 26.40 -8.19 9.73
N VAL A 176 26.02 -8.46 8.49
CA VAL A 176 24.63 -8.67 8.08
C VAL A 176 24.53 -10.05 7.46
N THR A 177 23.80 -10.94 8.12
CA THR A 177 23.59 -12.30 7.64
C THR A 177 22.11 -12.63 7.53
N TRP A 178 21.74 -13.57 6.66
CA TRP A 178 20.37 -14.04 6.61
C TRP A 178 20.25 -15.51 6.23
N GLU A 179 19.09 -16.07 6.54
CA GLU A 179 18.71 -17.42 6.15
C GLU A 179 17.19 -17.54 5.93
N THR A 180 16.77 -18.63 5.30
CA THR A 180 15.36 -18.99 5.18
C THR A 180 15.02 -20.08 6.18
N ARG A 181 13.99 -19.87 7.01
CA ARG A 181 13.45 -20.90 7.92
C ARG A 181 12.06 -21.32 7.45
N SER A 182 11.76 -22.61 7.53
CA SER A 182 10.51 -23.21 7.00
C SER A 182 9.77 -24.08 8.01
N ASN A 183 9.96 -23.82 9.31
CA ASN A 183 9.51 -24.71 10.39
C ASN A 183 7.97 -24.79 10.53
N ALA A 184 7.25 -23.71 10.19
CA ALA A 184 5.79 -23.62 10.23
C ALA A 184 5.25 -22.77 9.08
N GLU A 185 5.83 -21.58 8.89
CA GLU A 185 5.64 -20.72 7.71
C GLU A 185 7.03 -20.38 7.16
N ARG A 186 7.15 -20.25 5.83
CA ARG A 186 8.41 -19.87 5.20
C ARG A 186 8.72 -18.41 5.54
N LYS A 187 9.89 -18.13 6.11
CA LYS A 187 10.29 -16.78 6.51
C LYS A 187 11.77 -16.51 6.30
N LEU A 188 12.07 -15.26 5.98
CA LEU A 188 13.40 -14.68 6.03
C LEU A 188 13.73 -14.34 7.48
N VAL A 189 14.92 -14.72 7.93
CA VAL A 189 15.51 -14.28 9.20
C VAL A 189 16.80 -13.55 8.87
N LEU A 190 16.82 -12.25 9.12
CA LEU A 190 18.00 -11.39 8.96
C LEU A 190 18.60 -11.10 10.34
N GLU A 191 19.88 -11.39 10.49
CA GLU A 191 20.68 -11.06 11.66
C GLU A 191 21.58 -9.87 11.35
N TRP A 192 21.50 -8.87 12.21
CA TRP A 192 22.31 -7.67 12.15
C TRP A 192 23.20 -7.62 13.39
N ARG A 193 24.51 -7.50 13.22
CA ARG A 193 25.45 -7.41 14.33
C ARG A 193 26.43 -6.26 14.11
N GLU A 194 26.45 -5.36 15.07
CA GLU A 194 27.37 -4.24 15.16
C GLU A 194 28.36 -4.50 16.28
N SER A 195 29.65 -4.37 15.98
CA SER A 195 30.73 -4.39 16.95
C SER A 195 31.42 -3.04 16.95
N THR A 196 31.32 -2.28 18.03
CA THR A 196 31.87 -0.91 18.13
C THR A 196 33.19 -0.86 18.91
N GLY A 197 33.54 -1.92 19.63
CA GLY A 197 34.65 -1.92 20.59
C GLY A 197 34.46 -0.97 21.78
N ARG A 198 33.24 -0.43 21.94
CA ARG A 198 32.84 0.51 23.01
C ARG A 198 31.39 0.22 23.40
N ASN A 199 31.08 0.39 24.68
CA ASN A 199 29.72 0.20 25.19
C ASN A 199 28.74 1.17 24.52
N ILE A 200 27.71 0.63 23.86
CA ILE A 200 26.61 1.41 23.28
C ILE A 200 25.53 1.52 24.35
N ALA A 201 25.29 2.74 24.84
CA ALA A 201 24.19 2.98 25.76
C ALA A 201 22.84 2.65 25.10
N VAL A 202 21.96 1.96 25.84
CA VAL A 202 20.58 1.73 25.40
C VAL A 202 19.93 3.10 25.14
N PRO A 203 19.37 3.34 23.94
CA PRO A 203 18.67 4.60 23.68
C PRO A 203 17.55 4.82 24.70
N GLN A 204 17.56 5.95 25.41
CA GLN A 204 16.51 6.26 26.39
C GLN A 204 15.17 6.61 25.73
N GLU A 205 15.21 7.07 24.48
CA GLU A 205 14.04 7.34 23.65
C GLU A 205 13.98 6.39 22.47
N ARG A 206 12.78 5.83 22.21
CA ARG A 206 12.51 5.10 20.97
C ARG A 206 12.59 6.08 19.79
N GLY A 207 13.64 5.94 18.99
CA GLY A 207 13.83 6.75 17.79
C GLY A 207 12.90 6.33 16.66
N PHE A 208 12.61 7.26 15.75
CA PHE A 208 11.79 7.03 14.55
C PHE A 208 12.23 5.77 13.77
N GLY A 209 13.54 5.59 13.56
CA GLY A 209 14.05 4.45 12.80
C GLY A 209 13.69 3.10 13.43
N THR A 210 13.74 2.99 14.76
CA THR A 210 13.35 1.76 15.48
C THR A 210 11.84 1.50 15.35
N THR A 211 11.01 2.53 15.50
CA THR A 211 9.56 2.42 15.32
C THR A 211 9.20 2.04 13.89
N LEU A 212 9.85 2.64 12.88
CA LEU A 212 9.65 2.28 11.48
C LEU A 212 10.01 0.82 11.22
N ILE A 213 11.14 0.34 11.74
CA ILE A 213 11.58 -1.04 11.57
C ILE A 213 10.54 -2.01 12.18
N GLU A 214 10.12 -1.77 13.41
CA GLU A 214 9.15 -2.60 14.12
C GLU A 214 7.80 -2.64 13.39
N GLN A 215 7.25 -1.48 13.02
CA GLN A 215 5.95 -1.42 12.35
C GLN A 215 6.00 -1.98 10.93
N THR A 216 7.09 -1.76 10.19
CA THR A 216 7.26 -2.32 8.84
C THR A 216 7.23 -3.85 8.87
N LEU A 217 7.97 -4.45 9.81
CA LEU A 217 8.04 -5.91 9.94
C LEU A 217 6.73 -6.47 10.50
N LYS A 218 6.15 -5.84 11.53
CA LYS A 218 4.90 -6.28 12.16
C LYS A 218 3.71 -6.24 11.18
N ALA A 219 3.60 -5.20 10.35
CA ALA A 219 2.52 -5.07 9.36
C ALA A 219 2.44 -6.26 8.39
N HIS A 220 3.55 -6.98 8.21
CA HIS A 220 3.65 -8.11 7.29
C HIS A 220 3.71 -9.46 8.03
N GLY A 221 3.31 -9.54 9.30
CA GLY A 221 3.37 -10.76 10.11
C GLY A 221 4.79 -11.13 10.59
N GLY A 222 5.72 -10.20 10.46
CA GLY A 222 7.11 -10.33 10.89
C GLY A 222 7.35 -9.80 12.30
N GLY A 223 8.62 -9.54 12.62
CA GLY A 223 9.02 -9.08 13.94
C GLY A 223 10.46 -8.61 14.00
N ALA A 224 10.76 -7.82 15.03
CA ALA A 224 12.09 -7.31 15.31
C ALA A 224 12.45 -7.60 16.78
N SER A 225 13.68 -8.03 17.03
CA SER A 225 14.25 -8.14 18.36
C SER A 225 15.62 -7.49 18.36
N ILE A 226 15.82 -6.45 19.16
CA ILE A 226 17.08 -5.71 19.24
C ILE A 226 17.63 -5.84 20.66
N ARG A 227 18.93 -6.12 20.77
CA ARG A 227 19.68 -6.22 22.02
C ARG A 227 20.94 -5.37 21.93
N TYR A 228 21.13 -4.50 22.92
CA TYR A 228 22.35 -3.73 23.12
C TYR A 228 23.22 -4.42 24.18
N GLY A 229 24.52 -4.44 23.96
CA GLY A 229 25.50 -5.05 24.86
C GLY A 229 26.81 -4.29 24.89
N ALA A 230 27.75 -4.76 25.73
CA ALA A 230 29.04 -4.11 25.94
C ALA A 230 29.87 -3.96 24.66
N ASP A 231 29.73 -4.91 23.73
CA ASP A 231 30.51 -4.97 22.49
C ASP A 231 29.80 -4.34 21.27
N GLY A 232 28.54 -3.93 21.43
CA GLY A 232 27.76 -3.27 20.37
C GLY A 232 26.28 -3.64 20.38
N MET A 233 25.68 -3.79 19.19
CA MET A 233 24.25 -4.03 19.00
C MET A 233 24.03 -5.31 18.19
N SER A 234 23.02 -6.09 18.56
CA SER A 234 22.57 -7.24 17.77
C SER A 234 21.06 -7.16 17.55
N GLY A 235 20.62 -7.46 16.34
CA GLY A 235 19.21 -7.46 15.94
C GLY A 235 18.86 -8.72 15.17
N THR A 236 17.67 -9.26 15.42
CA THR A 236 17.07 -10.30 14.60
C THR A 236 15.76 -9.77 14.04
N PHE A 237 15.64 -9.77 12.71
CA PHE A 237 14.51 -9.25 11.97
C PHE A 237 13.90 -10.37 11.13
N THR A 238 12.59 -10.55 11.21
CA THR A 238 11.90 -11.65 10.52
C THR A 238 10.83 -11.11 9.60
N LEU A 239 10.78 -11.63 8.37
CA LEU A 239 9.78 -11.29 7.36
C LEU A 239 9.21 -12.60 6.78
N PRO A 240 7.88 -12.82 6.80
CA PRO A 240 7.25 -13.94 6.10
C PRO A 240 7.54 -13.87 4.60
N LEU A 241 7.78 -15.03 4.00
CA LEU A 241 8.00 -15.16 2.56
C LEU A 241 6.78 -15.86 1.95
N PRO A 242 6.23 -15.35 0.84
CA PRO A 242 5.12 -16.02 0.16
C PRO A 242 5.55 -17.43 -0.30
N GLU A 243 4.61 -18.38 -0.25
CA GLU A 243 4.81 -19.76 -0.70
C GLU A 243 5.14 -19.84 -2.21
N GLN A 244 4.69 -18.87 -3.01
CA GLN A 244 4.99 -18.73 -4.44
C GLN A 244 5.10 -17.25 -4.84
N LEU A 245 6.09 -16.91 -5.68
CA LEU A 245 6.15 -15.64 -6.42
C LEU A 245 5.07 -15.66 -7.50
N GLN A 246 3.82 -15.37 -7.14
CA GLN A 246 2.75 -15.22 -8.12
C GLN A 246 2.82 -13.81 -8.72
N PRO A 247 2.79 -13.67 -10.06
CA PRO A 247 2.55 -12.37 -10.69
C PRO A 247 1.18 -11.86 -10.24
N ARG A 248 1.16 -10.84 -9.40
CA ARG A 248 -0.08 -10.22 -8.94
C ARG A 248 -0.63 -9.29 -10.02
N LEU A 249 -1.47 -9.84 -10.91
CA LEU A 249 -2.48 -9.04 -11.61
C LEU A 249 -3.80 -9.19 -10.86
N GLY A 250 -4.00 -8.36 -9.83
CA GLY A 250 -5.29 -8.23 -9.15
C GLY A 250 -6.25 -7.42 -10.01
N LEU A 251 -6.98 -8.08 -10.90
CA LEU A 251 -7.98 -7.43 -11.76
C LEU A 251 -9.28 -7.16 -10.97
N ALA A 252 -9.50 -5.93 -10.54
CA ALA A 252 -10.81 -5.42 -10.15
C ALA A 252 -11.46 -4.67 -11.33
N VAL A 253 -12.73 -4.98 -11.63
CA VAL A 253 -13.48 -4.46 -12.78
C VAL A 253 -14.00 -3.04 -12.50
N MET A 254 -13.68 -2.08 -13.38
CA MET A 254 -14.01 -0.64 -13.21
C MET A 254 -14.93 -0.06 -14.31
N ALA A 255 -15.63 1.03 -13.94
CA ALA A 255 -16.41 1.99 -14.76
C ALA A 255 -16.27 3.42 -14.12
N PRO A 256 -16.79 4.54 -14.69
CA PRO A 256 -16.18 5.88 -14.59
C PRO A 256 -16.52 6.76 -13.34
N GLN A 257 -15.65 7.78 -13.14
CA GLN A 257 -15.34 8.57 -11.92
C GLN A 257 -16.27 9.75 -11.54
N ALA A 258 -16.40 10.06 -10.24
CA ALA A 258 -16.82 11.38 -9.72
C ALA A 258 -16.35 11.73 -8.27
N ASP A 259 -16.26 13.04 -8.01
CA ASP A 259 -15.39 13.82 -7.08
C ASP A 259 -15.56 13.77 -5.55
N ALA A 260 -14.42 13.93 -4.85
CA ALA A 260 -14.23 14.10 -3.41
C ALA A 260 -14.74 15.46 -2.83
N ALA A 261 -15.03 16.44 -3.69
CA ALA A 261 -15.44 17.80 -3.28
C ALA A 261 -16.84 17.89 -2.62
N SER A 262 -17.62 16.81 -2.67
CA SER A 262 -19.01 16.77 -2.16
C SER A 262 -19.12 16.55 -0.65
N LEU A 263 -18.08 15.99 0.00
CA LEU A 263 -18.09 15.71 1.45
C LEU A 263 -17.83 16.95 2.30
N LEU A 264 -17.00 17.88 1.83
CA LEU A 264 -16.58 19.07 2.56
C LEU A 264 -17.69 20.11 2.82
N ARG A 265 -18.87 19.98 2.16
CA ARG A 265 -20.00 20.92 2.32
C ARG A 265 -20.98 20.56 3.44
N ARG A 266 -20.75 19.47 4.19
CA ARG A 266 -21.76 18.90 5.12
C ARG A 266 -21.47 19.06 6.63
N LEU A 267 -20.36 19.68 7.03
CA LEU A 267 -19.96 19.75 8.44
C LEU A 267 -19.71 21.20 8.86
N ASP A 268 -20.76 21.88 9.32
CA ASP A 268 -20.67 23.21 9.93
C ASP A 268 -20.49 23.17 11.47
N ASP A 269 -20.40 21.98 12.09
CA ASP A 269 -20.08 21.81 13.51
C ASP A 269 -18.98 20.74 13.68
N LYS A 270 -17.76 21.15 14.02
CA LYS A 270 -16.66 20.21 14.35
C LYS A 270 -16.99 19.50 15.66
N GLN A 271 -17.33 18.22 15.58
CA GLN A 271 -17.57 17.39 16.76
C GLN A 271 -16.26 16.76 17.24
N SER A 272 -15.98 16.88 18.54
CA SER A 272 -14.72 16.40 19.12
C SER A 272 -14.54 14.89 18.92
N LEU A 273 -13.40 14.46 18.38
CA LEU A 273 -13.05 13.04 18.27
C LEU A 273 -12.33 12.48 19.51
N THR A 274 -12.21 13.27 20.58
CA THR A 274 -11.49 12.88 21.80
C THR A 274 -12.01 11.57 22.39
N GLY A 275 -11.12 10.59 22.54
CA GLY A 275 -11.41 9.28 23.14
C GLY A 275 -12.11 8.29 22.21
N LYS A 276 -12.32 8.63 20.93
CA LYS A 276 -12.90 7.72 19.95
C LYS A 276 -11.91 6.67 19.50
N ARG A 277 -12.33 5.42 19.54
CA ARG A 277 -11.50 4.25 19.32
C ARG A 277 -11.54 3.84 17.85
N VAL A 278 -10.46 4.03 17.12
CA VAL A 278 -10.40 3.78 15.66
C VAL A 278 -9.41 2.65 15.37
N ILE A 279 -9.78 1.75 14.47
CA ILE A 279 -8.87 0.73 13.93
C ILE A 279 -8.37 1.18 12.55
N VAL A 280 -7.08 1.00 12.28
CA VAL A 280 -6.47 1.27 10.98
C VAL A 280 -6.04 -0.04 10.33
N ILE A 281 -6.45 -0.27 9.09
CA ILE A 281 -6.17 -1.50 8.35
C ILE A 281 -5.53 -1.11 7.02
N GLU A 282 -4.21 -1.25 6.95
CA GLU A 282 -3.37 -0.64 5.91
C GLU A 282 -2.08 -1.46 5.81
N ASP A 283 -1.73 -1.89 4.59
CA ASP A 283 -0.57 -2.75 4.33
C ASP A 283 0.73 -1.94 4.10
N GLU A 284 0.62 -0.67 3.74
CA GLU A 284 1.73 0.27 3.67
C GLU A 284 2.06 0.85 5.07
N PRO A 285 3.16 0.42 5.74
CA PRO A 285 3.39 0.73 7.15
C PRO A 285 3.52 2.22 7.42
N LEU A 286 4.18 2.94 6.51
CA LEU A 286 4.35 4.40 6.60
C LEU A 286 3.00 5.12 6.51
N VAL A 287 2.11 4.66 5.63
CA VAL A 287 0.76 5.22 5.49
C VAL A 287 -0.06 4.92 6.74
N ALA A 288 0.04 3.70 7.30
CA ALA A 288 -0.61 3.34 8.55
C ALA A 288 -0.15 4.22 9.72
N MET A 289 1.15 4.51 9.82
CA MET A 289 1.74 5.42 10.81
C MET A 289 1.24 6.86 10.65
N ASP A 290 1.11 7.33 9.41
CA ASP A 290 0.62 8.68 9.13
C ASP A 290 -0.86 8.82 9.50
N LEU A 291 -1.69 7.83 9.11
CA LEU A 291 -3.08 7.72 9.55
C LEU A 291 -3.19 7.71 11.08
N GLU A 292 -2.41 6.86 11.76
CA GLU A 292 -2.39 6.76 13.22
C GLU A 292 -2.02 8.10 13.87
N SER A 293 -1.02 8.78 13.33
CA SER A 293 -0.58 10.07 13.83
C SER A 293 -1.60 11.17 13.64
N CYS A 294 -2.28 11.23 12.50
CA CYS A 294 -3.36 12.20 12.24
C CYS A 294 -4.54 11.96 13.19
N LEU A 295 -4.97 10.71 13.33
CA LEU A 295 -6.06 10.35 14.24
C LEU A 295 -5.74 10.67 15.70
N SER A 296 -4.52 10.34 16.15
CA SER A 296 -4.08 10.63 17.52
C SER A 296 -3.98 12.13 17.78
N SER A 297 -3.53 12.92 16.78
CA SER A 297 -3.49 14.39 16.87
C SER A 297 -4.89 15.01 16.95
N ALA A 298 -5.90 14.36 16.37
CA ALA A 298 -7.30 14.73 16.46
C ALA A 298 -7.99 14.26 17.77
N GLY A 299 -7.28 13.52 18.62
CA GLY A 299 -7.80 13.03 19.91
C GLY A 299 -8.37 11.61 19.90
N CYS A 300 -8.34 10.91 18.77
CA CYS A 300 -8.73 9.50 18.71
C CYS A 300 -7.71 8.60 19.43
N GLU A 301 -8.18 7.48 19.97
CA GLU A 301 -7.35 6.35 20.39
C GLU A 301 -7.27 5.35 19.23
N VAL A 302 -6.09 5.14 18.66
CA VAL A 302 -5.90 4.08 17.65
C VAL A 302 -5.71 2.75 18.36
N VAL A 303 -6.72 1.90 18.32
CA VAL A 303 -6.74 0.64 19.08
C VAL A 303 -5.72 -0.37 18.55
N GLY A 304 -5.44 -0.30 17.26
CA GLY A 304 -4.41 -1.09 16.62
C GLY A 304 -4.37 -0.90 15.12
N THR A 305 -3.28 -1.38 14.52
CA THR A 305 -3.04 -1.39 13.07
C THR A 305 -2.90 -2.82 12.57
N ALA A 306 -3.45 -3.14 11.40
CA ALA A 306 -3.26 -4.43 10.74
C ALA A 306 -2.90 -4.27 9.26
N GLY A 307 -1.83 -4.93 8.80
CA GLY A 307 -1.41 -4.92 7.40
C GLY A 307 -1.77 -6.18 6.61
N THR A 308 -2.40 -7.16 7.26
CA THR A 308 -2.86 -8.40 6.61
C THR A 308 -4.34 -8.64 6.90
N VAL A 309 -5.04 -9.33 5.99
CA VAL A 309 -6.45 -9.72 6.19
C VAL A 309 -6.60 -10.58 7.45
N ARG A 310 -5.63 -11.46 7.75
CA ARG A 310 -5.63 -12.32 8.94
C ARG A 310 -5.59 -11.49 10.22
N ASP A 311 -4.62 -10.58 10.33
CA ASP A 311 -4.45 -9.75 11.53
C ASP A 311 -5.61 -8.78 11.68
N ALA A 312 -6.14 -8.27 10.57
CA ALA A 312 -7.32 -7.42 10.56
C ALA A 312 -8.56 -8.15 11.12
N LYS A 313 -8.78 -9.41 10.71
CA LYS A 313 -9.88 -10.24 11.23
C LYS A 313 -9.74 -10.47 12.74
N ILE A 314 -8.52 -10.72 13.24
CA ILE A 314 -8.24 -10.90 14.68
C ILE A 314 -8.47 -9.59 15.44
N LEU A 315 -7.90 -8.48 14.95
CA LEU A 315 -8.03 -7.18 15.59
C LEU A 315 -9.49 -6.72 15.67
N CYS A 316 -10.23 -6.82 14.57
CA CYS A 316 -11.66 -6.52 14.55
C CYS A 316 -12.50 -7.52 15.38
N ALA A 317 -11.96 -8.71 15.67
CA ALA A 317 -12.62 -9.69 16.51
C ALA A 317 -12.55 -9.32 18.00
N GLU A 318 -11.38 -8.84 18.44
CA GLU A 318 -11.00 -8.66 19.84
C GLU A 318 -11.13 -7.21 20.35
N ALA A 319 -10.92 -6.23 19.46
CA ALA A 319 -10.96 -4.82 19.82
C ALA A 319 -12.39 -4.26 19.75
N ALA A 320 -12.83 -3.59 20.82
CA ALA A 320 -13.96 -2.68 20.74
C ALA A 320 -13.50 -1.36 20.08
N CYS A 321 -14.22 -0.91 19.06
CA CYS A 321 -13.92 0.30 18.30
C CYS A 321 -15.21 1.01 17.87
N ASP A 322 -15.10 2.33 17.68
CA ASP A 322 -16.16 3.21 17.19
C ASP A 322 -16.17 3.30 15.66
N ALA A 323 -15.02 3.11 15.00
CA ALA A 323 -14.89 3.14 13.55
C ALA A 323 -13.65 2.38 13.06
N ALA A 324 -13.63 2.05 11.76
CA ALA A 324 -12.46 1.48 11.08
C ALA A 324 -12.12 2.22 9.78
N LEU A 325 -10.82 2.34 9.48
CA LEU A 325 -10.29 2.77 8.20
C LEU A 325 -9.62 1.57 7.53
N ILE A 326 -9.93 1.30 6.26
CA ILE A 326 -9.51 0.07 5.58
C ILE A 326 -8.99 0.39 4.18
N ASP A 327 -7.81 -0.12 3.82
CA ASP A 327 -7.44 -0.18 2.40
C ASP A 327 -8.35 -1.17 1.65
N VAL A 328 -8.65 -0.86 0.39
CA VAL A 328 -9.40 -1.70 -0.55
C VAL A 328 -8.65 -3.00 -0.87
N ASN A 329 -7.34 -2.99 -0.74
CA ASN A 329 -6.49 -4.16 -0.98
C ASN A 329 -5.44 -4.28 0.12
N LEU A 330 -5.29 -5.46 0.70
CA LEU A 330 -4.26 -5.74 1.71
C LEU A 330 -3.31 -6.80 1.17
N ALA A 331 -2.09 -6.41 0.82
CA ALA A 331 -1.06 -7.28 0.28
C ALA A 331 -1.53 -8.12 -0.93
N GLY A 332 -2.37 -7.54 -1.79
CA GLY A 332 -2.92 -8.22 -2.97
C GLY A 332 -4.19 -9.05 -2.71
N GLN A 333 -4.69 -9.06 -1.46
CA GLN A 333 -5.95 -9.73 -1.11
C GLN A 333 -7.11 -8.72 -1.04
N PRO A 334 -8.23 -9.02 -1.69
CA PRO A 334 -9.42 -8.19 -1.61
C PRO A 334 -10.03 -8.24 -0.19
N VAL A 335 -10.59 -7.12 0.27
CA VAL A 335 -11.10 -6.97 1.64
C VAL A 335 -12.62 -7.19 1.77
N ASP A 336 -13.30 -7.70 0.75
CA ASP A 336 -14.76 -7.89 0.70
C ASP A 336 -15.31 -8.61 1.94
N GLU A 337 -14.67 -9.70 2.35
CA GLU A 337 -15.08 -10.47 3.53
C GLU A 337 -14.89 -9.68 4.83
N LEU A 338 -13.83 -8.89 4.92
CA LEU A 338 -13.52 -8.06 6.07
C LEU A 338 -14.55 -6.93 6.22
N ALA A 339 -14.86 -6.23 5.12
CA ALA A 339 -15.91 -5.22 5.07
C ALA A 339 -17.29 -5.80 5.44
N ALA A 340 -17.62 -6.99 4.93
CA ALA A 340 -18.83 -7.72 5.30
C ALA A 340 -18.86 -8.08 6.80
N THR A 341 -17.71 -8.39 7.39
CA THR A 341 -17.59 -8.73 8.81
C THR A 341 -17.81 -7.51 9.71
N LEU A 342 -17.22 -6.36 9.36
CA LEU A 342 -17.43 -5.10 10.07
C LEU A 342 -18.88 -4.65 10.00
N THR A 343 -19.52 -4.80 8.83
CA THR A 343 -20.95 -4.52 8.64
C THR A 343 -21.81 -5.38 9.56
N LYS A 344 -21.55 -6.70 9.63
CA LYS A 344 -22.28 -7.61 10.52
C LYS A 344 -22.14 -7.26 12.01
N ARG A 345 -21.03 -6.61 12.38
CA ARG A 345 -20.74 -6.16 13.74
C ARG A 345 -21.22 -4.74 14.04
N ASN A 346 -21.88 -4.08 13.08
CA ASN A 346 -22.27 -2.67 13.17
C ASN A 346 -21.10 -1.72 13.47
N ILE A 347 -19.92 -2.03 12.95
CA ILE A 347 -18.76 -1.14 13.04
C ILE A 347 -18.74 -0.26 11.77
N PRO A 348 -18.93 1.07 11.89
CA PRO A 348 -18.81 1.98 10.76
C PRO A 348 -17.40 1.96 10.18
N PHE A 349 -17.26 2.00 8.86
CA PHE A 349 -15.93 2.05 8.24
C PHE A 349 -15.90 2.88 6.96
N ALA A 350 -14.71 3.40 6.64
CA ALA A 350 -14.39 4.06 5.38
C ALA A 350 -13.21 3.37 4.70
N PHE A 351 -13.18 3.47 3.37
CA PHE A 351 -12.04 2.99 2.60
C PHE A 351 -10.99 4.08 2.42
N VAL A 352 -9.71 3.73 2.55
CA VAL A 352 -8.58 4.61 2.27
C VAL A 352 -7.86 4.04 1.04
N THR A 353 -7.92 4.71 -0.11
CA THR A 353 -7.43 4.09 -1.35
C THR A 353 -6.91 5.10 -2.37
N GLY A 354 -5.91 4.70 -3.16
CA GLY A 354 -5.50 5.43 -4.36
C GLY A 354 -6.51 5.31 -5.52
N TYR A 355 -7.43 4.35 -5.43
CA TYR A 355 -8.48 4.16 -6.42
C TYR A 355 -9.66 5.14 -6.24
N GLY A 356 -10.51 5.25 -7.26
CA GLY A 356 -11.83 5.86 -7.12
C GLY A 356 -12.82 4.93 -6.40
N ARG A 357 -14.02 5.44 -6.09
CA ARG A 357 -15.12 4.67 -5.47
C ARG A 357 -15.51 3.41 -6.25
N GLU A 358 -15.12 3.31 -7.51
CA GLU A 358 -15.53 2.23 -8.40
C GLU A 358 -14.67 0.97 -8.23
N ALA A 359 -13.50 1.10 -7.60
CA ALA A 359 -12.68 -0.04 -7.18
C ALA A 359 -13.16 -0.64 -5.85
N LEU A 360 -14.14 -0.02 -5.18
CA LEU A 360 -14.73 -0.60 -3.99
C LEU A 360 -15.42 -1.93 -4.33
N PRO A 361 -15.40 -2.89 -3.40
CA PRO A 361 -16.24 -4.08 -3.46
C PRO A 361 -17.68 -3.76 -3.90
N GLN A 362 -18.29 -4.61 -4.75
CA GLN A 362 -19.60 -4.31 -5.35
C GLN A 362 -20.69 -3.96 -4.33
N GLY A 363 -20.66 -4.58 -3.15
CA GLY A 363 -21.62 -4.33 -2.07
C GLY A 363 -21.40 -3.03 -1.29
N PHE A 364 -20.31 -2.30 -1.55
CA PHE A 364 -19.85 -1.19 -0.72
C PHE A 364 -19.56 0.09 -1.52
N ARG A 365 -20.11 0.22 -2.73
CA ARG A 365 -19.91 1.40 -3.59
C ARG A 365 -20.35 2.73 -2.97
N ASP A 366 -21.28 2.69 -2.02
CA ASP A 366 -21.79 3.87 -1.31
C ASP A 366 -21.00 4.20 -0.03
N ALA A 367 -19.97 3.41 0.29
CA ALA A 367 -19.15 3.65 1.48
C ALA A 367 -18.39 5.00 1.38
N LEU A 368 -18.00 5.51 2.54
CA LEU A 368 -17.12 6.66 2.63
C LEU A 368 -15.72 6.29 2.11
N VAL A 369 -15.07 7.23 1.43
CA VAL A 369 -13.74 7.03 0.84
C VAL A 369 -12.86 8.23 1.13
N VAL A 370 -11.63 7.95 1.52
CA VAL A 370 -10.52 8.90 1.61
C VAL A 370 -9.51 8.52 0.51
N GLY A 371 -9.20 9.47 -0.36
CA GLY A 371 -8.24 9.25 -1.45
C GLY A 371 -6.79 9.32 -0.94
N LYS A 372 -5.93 8.39 -1.37
CA LYS A 372 -4.46 8.48 -1.21
C LYS A 372 -3.85 9.31 -2.35
N PRO A 373 -2.90 10.24 -2.10
CA PRO A 373 -2.54 10.84 -0.81
C PRO A 373 -3.70 11.65 -0.22
N PHE A 374 -3.79 11.73 1.11
CA PHE A 374 -4.92 12.34 1.81
C PHE A 374 -4.52 13.64 2.53
N GLU A 375 -5.50 14.53 2.70
CA GLU A 375 -5.39 15.67 3.60
C GLU A 375 -5.92 15.30 4.99
N GLU A 376 -5.25 15.80 6.03
CA GLU A 376 -5.63 15.55 7.44
C GLU A 376 -7.07 16.01 7.73
N THR A 377 -7.48 17.14 7.17
CA THR A 377 -8.84 17.68 7.31
C THR A 377 -9.90 16.75 6.72
N ALA A 378 -9.66 16.20 5.53
CA ALA A 378 -10.57 15.28 4.86
C ALA A 378 -10.66 13.93 5.60
N LEU A 379 -9.54 13.45 6.13
CA LEU A 379 -9.49 12.25 6.97
C LEU A 379 -10.32 12.43 8.25
N ILE A 380 -10.08 13.51 8.99
CA ILE A 380 -10.79 13.82 10.25
C ILE A 380 -12.29 13.95 10.00
N ALA A 381 -12.70 14.71 8.98
CA ALA A 381 -14.10 14.87 8.59
C ALA A 381 -14.78 13.52 8.27
N THR A 382 -14.04 12.61 7.63
CA THR A 382 -14.56 11.27 7.32
C THR A 382 -14.80 10.46 8.59
N VAL A 383 -13.88 10.52 9.56
CA VAL A 383 -14.04 9.82 10.85
C VAL A 383 -15.15 10.42 11.69
N GLU A 384 -15.29 11.76 11.71
CA GLU A 384 -16.42 12.43 12.35
C GLU A 384 -17.76 11.92 11.79
N LEU A 385 -17.87 11.79 10.46
CA LEU A 385 -19.08 11.22 9.83
C LEU A 385 -19.33 9.78 10.26
N LEU A 386 -18.29 8.94 10.32
CA LEU A 386 -18.43 7.53 10.75
C LEU A 386 -18.92 7.40 12.18
N VAL A 387 -18.37 8.21 13.08
CA VAL A 387 -18.62 8.11 14.53
C VAL A 387 -19.94 8.76 14.92
N TYR A 388 -20.32 9.87 14.27
CA TYR A 388 -21.43 10.71 14.71
C TYR A 388 -22.66 10.69 13.82
N GLN A 389 -22.56 10.27 12.56
CA GLN A 389 -23.76 9.93 11.78
C GLN A 389 -24.10 8.46 12.03
N SER A 390 -24.91 8.23 13.08
CA SER A 390 -25.59 6.95 13.29
C SER A 390 -26.19 6.44 11.98
N ALA A 391 -25.87 5.17 11.68
CA ALA A 391 -26.35 4.38 10.56
C ALA A 391 -27.75 4.77 10.07
N SER A 392 -27.81 5.65 9.08
CA SER A 392 -28.96 5.75 8.20
C SER A 392 -28.89 4.53 7.30
N VAL A 393 -29.41 3.41 7.80
CA VAL A 393 -29.85 2.21 7.08
C VAL A 393 -29.40 2.20 5.61
N LEU A 394 -28.32 1.48 5.28
CA LEU A 394 -28.15 0.98 3.92
C LEU A 394 -29.36 0.06 3.65
N PRO A 395 -30.35 0.44 2.83
CA PRO A 395 -31.45 -0.46 2.52
C PRO A 395 -30.84 -1.52 1.61
N LEU A 396 -30.62 -2.72 2.16
CA LEU A 396 -30.42 -3.92 1.35
C LEU A 396 -31.63 -4.02 0.42
N ARG A 397 -31.45 -3.62 -0.85
CA ARG A 397 -32.49 -3.74 -1.89
C ARG A 397 -32.98 -5.18 -1.88
N ARG A 398 -34.24 -5.38 -1.46
CA ARG A 398 -34.93 -6.66 -1.66
C ARG A 398 -34.94 -6.95 -3.16
N ARG A 399 -34.51 -8.17 -3.52
CA ARG A 399 -34.72 -8.76 -4.86
C ARG A 399 -36.20 -8.57 -5.22
N GLN A 400 -36.46 -7.82 -6.29
CA GLN A 400 -37.75 -7.94 -6.97
C GLN A 400 -37.72 -9.27 -7.73
N THR A 401 -38.65 -10.15 -7.34
CA THR A 401 -39.08 -11.35 -8.05
C THR A 401 -39.64 -11.02 -9.42
#